data_AF-A0A329LG38-F1
#
_entry.id   AF-A0A329LG38-F1
#
_cell.length_a   1.000
_cell.length_b   1.000
_cell.length_c   1.000
_cell.angle_alpha   90.00
_cell.angle_beta   90.00
_cell.angle_gamma   90.00
#
_symmetry.space_group_name_H-M   'P 1'
#
loop_
_entity.id
_entity.type
_entity.pdbx_description
1 polymer ?
#
loop_
_entity_poly.entity_id
_entity_poly.type
_entity_poly.pdbx_seq_one_letter_code
_entity_poly.pdbx_strand_id
1 'polypeptide(L)'
;MARKNDFTKRANELLTARLDPVKRLGELLDAKAEKEAELKSLDSDIEKAAQSCIGAGWKPAELVDLGVPRAALPRRQTRTAALEPRTDSKDQPSGGEGAAAGGVAPNPTP
;
A
#
# COMPACT_ATOMS: atom_id res chain seq x y z
N MET A 1 27.86 -24.46 -55.61
CA MET A 1 28.26 -23.53 -54.52
C MET A 1 27.27 -22.37 -54.34
N ALA A 2 26.81 -21.70 -55.40
CA ALA A 2 25.91 -20.53 -55.31
C ALA A 2 24.63 -20.75 -54.46
N ARG A 3 23.86 -21.83 -54.70
CA ARG A 3 22.60 -22.08 -53.98
C ARG A 3 22.71 -22.24 -52.46
N LYS A 4 23.86 -22.71 -51.95
CA LYS A 4 24.09 -22.85 -50.50
C LYS A 4 24.31 -21.48 -49.84
N ASN A 5 24.97 -20.55 -50.53
CA ASN A 5 25.15 -19.17 -50.07
C ASN A 5 23.83 -18.40 -50.06
N ASP A 6 22.93 -18.67 -51.01
CA ASP A 6 21.61 -18.02 -51.04
C ASP A 6 20.73 -18.48 -49.88
N PHE A 7 20.79 -19.76 -49.52
CA PHE A 7 20.04 -20.30 -48.39
C PHE A 7 20.51 -19.72 -47.05
N THR A 8 21.82 -19.69 -46.81
CA THR A 8 22.37 -19.13 -45.57
C THR A 8 22.09 -17.64 -45.44
N LYS A 9 22.15 -16.89 -46.55
CA LYS A 9 21.78 -15.47 -46.56
C LYS A 9 20.31 -15.25 -46.16
N ARG A 10 19.37 -15.99 -46.77
CA ARG A 10 17.94 -15.91 -46.44
C ARG A 10 17.64 -16.33 -45.00
N ALA A 11 18.33 -17.35 -44.50
CA ALA A 11 18.21 -17.79 -43.12
C ALA A 11 18.66 -16.68 -42.15
N ASN A 12 19.79 -16.04 -42.43
CA ASN A 12 20.28 -14.92 -41.61
C ASN A 12 19.36 -13.70 -41.69
N GLU A 13 18.84 -13.34 -42.86
CA GLU A 13 17.86 -12.25 -43.00
C GLU A 13 16.61 -12.51 -42.16
N LEU A 14 16.10 -13.75 -42.17
CA LEU A 14 14.94 -14.13 -41.37
C LEU A 14 15.25 -14.10 -39.87
N LEU A 15 16.43 -14.56 -39.46
CA LEU A 15 16.86 -14.51 -38.06
C LEU A 15 17.00 -13.06 -37.59
N THR A 16 17.64 -12.18 -38.36
CA THR A 16 17.77 -10.76 -38.05
C THR A 16 16.40 -10.09 -37.92
N ALA A 17 15.52 -10.32 -38.89
CA ALA A 17 14.15 -9.77 -38.86
C ALA A 17 13.34 -10.24 -37.63
N ARG A 18 13.63 -11.43 -37.09
CA ARG A 18 13.02 -11.94 -35.85
C ARG A 18 13.69 -11.41 -34.59
N LEU A 19 15.00 -11.13 -34.63
CA LEU A 19 15.74 -10.58 -33.50
C LEU A 19 15.46 -9.10 -33.26
N ASP A 20 15.19 -8.32 -34.31
CA ASP A 20 14.97 -6.88 -34.18
C ASP A 20 13.77 -6.51 -33.28
N PRO A 21 12.59 -7.16 -33.40
CA PRO A 21 11.49 -6.96 -32.46
C PRO A 21 11.84 -7.34 -31.02
N VAL A 22 12.66 -8.38 -30.82
CA VAL A 22 13.06 -8.84 -29.48
C VAL A 22 14.00 -7.83 -28.82
N LYS A 23 14.94 -7.25 -29.59
CA LYS A 23 15.80 -6.16 -29.11
C LYS A 23 14.98 -4.94 -28.71
N ARG A 24 14.04 -4.54 -29.57
CA ARG A 24 13.11 -3.44 -29.29
C ARG A 24 12.26 -3.71 -28.04
N LEU A 25 11.82 -4.95 -27.83
CA LEU A 25 11.12 -5.32 -26.61
C LEU A 25 12.02 -5.18 -25.38
N GLY A 26 13.30 -5.57 -25.48
CA GLY A 26 14.29 -5.34 -24.43
C GLY A 26 14.40 -3.87 -24.05
N GLU A 27 14.60 -2.99 -25.03
CA GLU A 27 14.67 -1.53 -24.82
C GLU A 27 13.39 -0.97 -24.15
N LEU A 28 12.21 -1.46 -24.54
CA LEU A 28 10.95 -1.06 -23.93
C LEU A 28 10.80 -1.56 -22.49
N LEU A 29 11.34 -2.72 -22.15
CA LEU A 29 11.35 -3.24 -20.79
C LEU A 29 12.29 -2.44 -19.90
N ASP A 30 13.45 -2.04 -20.41
CA ASP A 30 14.38 -1.16 -19.69
C ASP A 30 13.74 0.21 -19.43
N ALA A 31 13.15 0.83 -20.46
CA ALA A 31 12.42 2.09 -20.33
C ALA A 31 11.23 1.97 -19.35
N LYS A 32 10.52 0.84 -19.35
CA LYS A 32 9.47 0.56 -18.37
C LYS A 32 10.03 0.53 -16.94
N ALA A 33 11.15 -0.16 -16.72
CA ALA A 33 11.78 -0.25 -15.41
C ALA A 33 12.20 1.14 -14.88
N GLU A 34 12.74 2.00 -15.74
CA GLU A 34 13.06 3.39 -15.40
C GLU A 34 11.81 4.17 -14.99
N LYS A 35 10.71 4.06 -15.76
CA LYS A 35 9.45 4.74 -15.43
C LYS A 35 8.79 4.20 -14.16
N GLU A 36 8.90 2.91 -13.89
CA GLU A 36 8.45 2.34 -12.61
C GLU A 36 9.28 2.85 -11.43
N ALA A 37 10.58 3.10 -11.61
CA ALA A 37 11.41 3.72 -10.59
C ALA A 37 11.04 5.20 -10.36
N GLU A 38 10.80 5.96 -11.43
CA GLU A 38 10.31 7.34 -11.34
C GLU A 38 8.96 7.42 -10.59
N LEU A 39 8.01 6.54 -10.90
CA LEU A 39 6.72 6.48 -10.20
C LEU A 39 6.88 6.22 -8.70
N LYS A 40 7.74 5.28 -8.32
CA LYS A 40 8.03 5.01 -6.89
C LYS A 40 8.65 6.22 -6.20
N SER A 41 9.51 6.98 -6.90
CA SER A 41 10.06 8.22 -6.36
C SER A 41 8.97 9.26 -6.14
N LEU A 42 8.07 9.43 -7.11
CA LEU A 42 6.95 10.36 -7.00
C LEU A 42 6.01 9.98 -5.85
N ASP A 43 5.70 8.70 -5.68
CA ASP A 43 4.90 8.23 -4.53
C ASP A 43 5.56 8.60 -3.19
N SER A 44 6.89 8.42 -3.09
CA SER A 44 7.64 8.83 -1.89
C SER A 44 7.61 10.34 -1.65
N ASP A 45 7.67 11.15 -2.71
CA ASP A 45 7.63 12.60 -2.58
C ASP A 45 6.23 13.10 -2.22
N ILE A 46 5.18 12.45 -2.75
CA ILE A 46 3.78 12.71 -2.35
C ILE A 46 3.58 12.37 -0.86
N GLU A 47 4.12 11.24 -0.38
CA GLU A 47 4.09 10.88 1.04
C GLU A 47 4.76 11.93 1.93
N LYS A 48 5.95 12.40 1.57
CA LYS A 48 6.66 13.45 2.31
C LYS A 48 5.88 14.77 2.31
N ALA A 49 5.32 15.16 1.16
CA ALA A 49 4.49 16.36 1.05
C ALA A 49 3.24 16.26 1.93
N ALA A 50 2.55 15.12 1.88
CA ALA A 50 1.38 14.87 2.70
C ALA A 50 1.70 14.92 4.21
N GLN A 51 2.83 14.34 4.63
CA GLN A 51 3.30 14.42 6.01
C GLN A 51 3.61 15.85 6.44
N SER A 52 4.22 16.65 5.56
CA SER A 52 4.48 18.08 5.82
C SER A 52 3.18 18.87 6.03
N CYS A 53 2.15 18.63 5.20
CA CYS A 53 0.84 19.24 5.37
C CYS A 53 0.18 18.84 6.70
N ILE A 54 0.26 17.57 7.08
CA ILE A 54 -0.27 17.10 8.37
C ILE A 54 0.49 17.75 9.53
N GLY A 55 1.82 17.87 9.44
CA GLY A 55 2.64 18.58 10.41
C GLY A 55 2.27 20.06 10.55
N ALA A 56 1.81 20.68 9.47
CA ALA A 56 1.27 22.05 9.46
C ALA A 56 -0.19 22.15 9.96
N GLY A 57 -0.82 21.05 10.36
CA GLY A 57 -2.15 21.01 10.99
C GLY A 57 -3.31 20.65 10.06
N TRP A 58 -3.05 20.29 8.79
CA TRP A 58 -4.10 19.82 7.88
C TRP A 58 -4.63 18.46 8.30
N LYS A 59 -5.95 18.25 8.22
CA LYS A 59 -6.53 16.93 8.52
C LYS A 59 -6.38 16.01 7.31
N PRO A 60 -6.07 14.71 7.51
CA PRO A 60 -6.00 13.76 6.40
C PRO A 60 -7.25 13.71 5.52
N ALA A 61 -8.45 13.92 6.09
CA ALA A 61 -9.69 13.96 5.31
C ALA A 61 -9.73 15.13 4.32
N GLU A 62 -9.30 16.32 4.76
CA GLU A 62 -9.23 17.53 3.91
C GLU A 62 -8.21 17.33 2.78
N LEU A 63 -7.09 16.65 3.05
CA LEU A 63 -6.10 16.32 2.02
C LEU A 63 -6.64 15.33 0.97
N VAL A 64 -7.46 14.36 1.38
CA VAL A 64 -8.14 13.46 0.43
C VAL A 64 -9.09 14.25 -0.47
N ASP A 65 -9.85 15.18 0.08
CA ASP A 65 -10.79 16.02 -0.68
C ASP A 65 -10.06 16.93 -1.68
N LEU A 66 -8.80 17.30 -1.39
CA LEU A 66 -7.90 18.02 -2.28
C LEU A 66 -7.16 17.11 -3.29
N GLY A 67 -7.42 15.81 -3.28
CA GLY A 67 -6.86 14.85 -4.23
C GLY A 67 -5.56 14.17 -3.80
N VAL A 68 -5.11 14.35 -2.55
CA VAL A 68 -3.95 13.59 -2.03
C VAL A 68 -4.33 12.10 -1.96
N PRO A 69 -3.53 11.20 -2.57
CA PRO A 69 -3.82 9.77 -2.53
C PRO A 69 -3.91 9.26 -1.09
N ARG A 70 -4.95 8.46 -0.79
CA ARG A 70 -5.13 7.85 0.53
C ARG A 70 -3.97 6.98 0.98
N ALA A 71 -3.26 6.37 0.04
CA ALA A 71 -2.07 5.56 0.33
C ALA A 71 -0.94 6.39 0.96
N ALA A 72 -0.85 7.68 0.62
CA ALA A 72 0.17 8.59 1.12
C ALA A 72 -0.13 9.16 2.52
N LEU A 73 -1.32 8.87 3.08
CA LEU A 73 -1.75 9.40 4.35
C LEU A 73 -1.59 8.35 5.48
N PRO A 74 -1.22 8.78 6.70
CA PRO A 74 -1.14 7.87 7.83
C PRO A 74 -2.48 7.16 8.07
N ARG A 75 -2.48 5.83 7.97
CA ARG A 75 -3.65 5.01 8.29
C ARG A 75 -3.95 5.23 9.77
N ARG A 76 -5.16 5.70 10.10
CA ARG A 76 -5.65 5.83 11.48
C ARG A 76 -5.33 4.54 12.22
N GLN A 77 -4.32 4.56 13.09
CA GLN A 77 -4.16 3.52 14.08
C GLN A 77 -5.39 3.62 14.97
N THR A 78 -6.21 2.56 14.99
CA THR A 78 -7.19 2.37 16.04
C THR A 78 -6.44 2.51 17.36
N ARG A 79 -6.66 3.60 18.07
CA ARG A 79 -6.18 3.75 19.45
C ARG A 79 -6.77 2.58 20.21
N THR A 80 -5.97 1.55 20.49
CA THR A 80 -6.21 0.66 21.61
C THR A 80 -6.19 1.57 22.84
N ALA A 81 -7.38 1.96 23.31
CA ALA A 81 -7.53 2.61 24.58
C ALA A 81 -7.10 1.60 25.65
N ALA A 82 -5.82 1.60 25.99
CA ALA A 82 -5.37 1.07 27.27
C ALA A 82 -5.98 1.99 28.33
N LEU A 83 -7.17 1.61 28.80
CA LEU A 83 -7.74 2.09 30.05
C LEU A 83 -6.74 1.74 31.15
N GLU A 84 -5.85 2.66 31.48
CA GLU A 84 -5.11 2.54 32.73
C GLU A 84 -6.12 2.62 33.88
N PRO A 85 -6.18 1.63 34.79
CA PRO A 85 -7.05 1.69 35.95
C PRO A 85 -6.57 2.85 36.83
N ARG A 86 -7.43 3.85 37.04
CA ARG A 86 -7.22 4.84 38.10
C ARG A 86 -7.19 4.12 39.44
N THR A 87 -6.02 3.95 40.03
CA THR A 87 -5.90 3.59 41.44
C THR A 87 -5.95 4.88 42.24
N ASP A 88 -7.17 5.32 42.57
CA ASP A 88 -7.37 6.34 43.58
C ASP A 88 -7.18 5.68 44.96
N SER A 89 -6.02 5.94 45.57
CA SER A 89 -5.81 5.66 46.99
C SER A 89 -6.70 6.60 47.81
N LYS A 90 -7.74 6.06 48.46
CA LYS A 90 -8.34 6.69 49.63
C LYS A 90 -8.98 5.69 50.57
N ASP A 91 -8.68 5.88 51.84
CA ASP A 91 -9.10 5.09 53.00
C ASP A 91 -10.64 4.93 53.16
N GLN A 92 -11.03 3.73 53.59
CA GLN A 92 -12.11 3.39 54.55
C GLN A 92 -13.61 3.32 54.10
N PRO A 93 -14.53 2.68 54.87
CA PRO A 93 -15.00 1.30 54.65
C PRO A 93 -16.54 1.10 54.53
N SER A 94 -16.93 -0.15 54.21
CA SER A 94 -18.15 -0.88 54.63
C SER A 94 -19.55 -0.36 54.22
N GLY A 95 -20.28 -1.20 53.48
CA GLY A 95 -21.73 -1.18 53.25
C GLY A 95 -22.04 -1.58 51.81
N GLY A 96 -22.47 -2.82 51.51
CA GLY A 96 -23.88 -3.19 51.33
C GLY A 96 -24.44 -2.51 50.07
N GLU A 97 -24.96 -3.11 49.01
CA GLU A 97 -25.68 -4.35 48.64
C GLU A 97 -25.57 -4.39 47.09
N GLY A 98 -25.68 -5.45 46.30
CA GLY A 98 -26.06 -6.83 46.47
C GLY A 98 -26.08 -7.51 45.08
N ALA A 99 -26.31 -8.83 45.13
CA ALA A 99 -26.85 -9.70 44.10
C ALA A 99 -26.04 -9.96 42.81
N ALA A 100 -25.56 -11.21 42.77
CA ALA A 100 -24.94 -11.90 41.67
C ALA A 100 -25.92 -12.38 40.58
N ALA A 101 -25.29 -12.89 39.51
CA ALA A 101 -25.67 -14.07 38.72
C ALA A 101 -26.47 -13.85 37.42
N GLY A 102 -25.96 -14.47 36.36
CA GLY A 102 -26.78 -14.94 35.24
C GLY A 102 -26.18 -14.65 33.86
N GLY A 103 -25.26 -15.50 33.40
CA GLY A 103 -24.97 -15.61 31.98
C GLY A 103 -26.11 -16.29 31.22
N VAL A 104 -26.16 -16.07 29.89
CA VAL A 104 -26.42 -17.03 28.80
C VAL A 104 -26.81 -16.25 27.53
N ALA A 105 -26.12 -16.54 26.43
CA ALA A 105 -26.55 -16.30 25.05
C ALA A 105 -26.69 -17.66 24.35
N PRO A 106 -27.27 -17.80 23.14
CA PRO A 106 -28.40 -17.12 22.48
C PRO A 106 -29.49 -18.16 22.07
N ASN A 107 -30.54 -17.78 21.31
CA ASN A 107 -31.42 -18.77 20.64
C ASN A 107 -31.82 -18.31 19.22
N PRO A 108 -31.86 -19.19 18.20
CA PRO A 108 -32.24 -18.87 16.83
C PRO A 108 -33.76 -19.04 16.61
N THR A 109 -34.31 -18.33 15.64
CA THR A 109 -35.73 -18.41 15.23
C THR A 109 -35.88 -19.31 13.99
N PRO A 110 -37.08 -19.90 13.78
CA PRO A 110 -37.31 -21.03 12.88
C PRO A 110 -37.30 -20.67 11.39
#